data_AF-A0A533ZER6-F1
#
_entry.id   AF-A0A533ZER6-F1
#
_cell.length_a   1.000
_cell.length_b   1.000
_cell.length_c   1.000
_cell.angle_alpha   90.00
_cell.angle_beta   90.00
_cell.angle_gamma   90.00
#
_symmetry.space_group_name_H-M   'P 1'
#
loop_
_entity.id
_entity.type
_entity.pdbx_description
1 polymer ?
#
loop_
_entity_poly.entity_id
_entity_poly.type
_entity_poly.pdbx_seq_one_letter_code
_entity_poly.pdbx_strand_id
1 'polypeptide(L)' 'MELKDFLWSLIIIYAFARVMAELAARLGQSAVLGELLAGVALGGSVLNLVQATDTLKLLGEVGIILLLFEIGLES' A
#
# COMPACT_ATOMS: atom_id res chain seq x y z
N MET A 1 13.41 -8.31 -10.38
CA MET A 1 13.75 -7.31 -9.35
C MET A 1 14.79 -7.95 -8.45
N GLU A 2 15.91 -7.29 -8.16
CA GLU A 2 16.84 -7.81 -7.15
C GLU A 2 16.20 -7.74 -5.76
N LEU A 3 16.59 -8.64 -4.86
CA LEU A 3 16.03 -8.70 -3.49
C LEU A 3 16.17 -7.36 -2.76
N LYS A 4 17.31 -6.69 -2.93
CA LYS A 4 17.58 -5.39 -2.31
C LYS A 4 16.56 -4.34 -2.74
N ASP A 5 16.32 -4.21 -4.03
CA ASP A 5 15.37 -3.25 -4.57
C ASP A 5 13.95 -3.59 -4.10
N PHE A 6 13.61 -4.87 -4.05
CA PHE A 6 12.31 -5.35 -3.59
C PHE A 6 12.04 -4.95 -2.13
N LEU A 7 12.99 -5.22 -1.23
CA LEU A 7 12.89 -4.83 0.17
C LEU A 7 12.84 -3.30 0.32
N TRP A 8 13.60 -2.57 -0.50
CA TRP A 8 13.57 -1.11 -0.50
C TRP A 8 12.19 -0.56 -0.88
N SER A 9 11.58 -1.11 -1.94
CA SER A 9 10.22 -0.75 -2.33
C SER A 9 9.21 -1.06 -1.23
N LEU A 10 9.29 -2.23 -0.57
CA LEU A 10 8.39 -2.57 0.53
C LEU A 10 8.51 -1.59 1.71
N ILE A 11 9.73 -1.20 2.09
CA ILE A 11 9.96 -0.22 3.15
C ILE A 11 9.33 1.13 2.78
N ILE A 12 9.53 1.59 1.55
CA ILE A 12 8.97 2.87 1.07
C ILE A 12 7.44 2.80 1.05
N ILE A 13 6.86 1.74 0.47
CA ILE A 13 5.41 1.55 0.42
C ILE A 13 4.82 1.59 1.83
N TYR A 14 5.38 0.81 2.75
CA TYR A 14 4.89 0.74 4.13
C TYR A 14 5.01 2.09 4.86
N ALA A 15 6.16 2.75 4.76
CA ALA A 15 6.38 4.04 5.42
C ALA A 15 5.41 5.12 4.92
N PHE A 16 5.25 5.25 3.60
CA PHE A 16 4.35 6.23 2.99
C PHE A 16 2.87 5.91 3.28
N ALA A 17 2.48 4.64 3.16
CA ALA A 17 1.12 4.21 3.48
C ALA A 17 0.76 4.58 4.93
N ARG A 18 1.65 4.29 5.90
CA ARG A 18 1.45 4.66 7.31
C ARG A 18 1.34 6.16 7.52
N VAL A 19 2.21 6.95 6.89
CA VAL A 19 2.16 8.41 7.01
C VAL A 19 0.87 8.97 6.42
N MET A 20 0.45 8.51 5.24
CA MET A 20 -0.77 9.00 4.60
C MET A 20 -2.04 8.51 5.29
N ALA A 21 -2.04 7.29 5.84
CA ALA A 21 -3.14 6.77 6.66
C ALA A 21 -3.37 7.65 7.90
N GLU A 22 -2.30 8.00 8.60
CA GLU A 22 -2.35 8.88 9.77
C GLU A 22 -2.81 10.29 9.39
N LEU A 23 -2.33 10.83 8.26
CA LEU A 23 -2.79 12.12 7.74
C LEU A 23 -4.27 12.09 7.38
N ALA A 24 -4.74 11.03 6.72
CA ALA A 24 -6.15 10.85 6.37
C ALA A 24 -7.03 10.78 7.63
N ALA A 25 -6.61 10.01 8.64
CA ALA A 25 -7.29 9.92 9.92
C ALA A 25 -7.38 11.29 10.63
N ARG A 26 -6.29 12.09 10.60
CA ARG A 26 -6.27 13.45 11.16
C ARG A 26 -7.22 14.41 10.44
N LEU A 27 -7.47 14.19 9.16
CA LEU A 27 -8.42 14.94 8.34
C LEU A 27 -9.87 14.42 8.44
N GLY A 28 -10.13 13.42 9.31
CA GLY A 28 -11.45 12.81 9.49
C GLY A 28 -11.86 11.86 8.36
N GLN A 29 -10.90 11.41 7.54
CA GLN A 29 -11.11 10.40 6.49
C GLN A 29 -10.73 9.00 6.99
N SER A 30 -11.15 7.96 6.27
CA SER A 30 -10.74 6.58 6.58
C SER A 30 -9.24 6.39 6.33
N ALA A 31 -8.59 5.57 7.17
CA ALA A 31 -7.16 5.25 7.01
C ALA A 31 -6.86 4.61 5.64
N VAL A 32 -7.76 3.73 5.17
CA VAL A 32 -7.68 3.05 3.87
C VAL A 32 -7.58 4.06 2.72
N LEU A 33 -8.30 5.19 2.79
CA LEU A 33 -8.20 6.25 1.77
C LEU A 33 -6.76 6.79 1.70
N GLY A 34 -6.13 7.03 2.85
CA GLY A 34 -4.74 7.50 2.92
C GLY A 34 -3.75 6.49 2.32
N GLU A 35 -3.93 5.20 2.59
CA GLU A 35 -3.08 4.14 2.03
C GLU A 35 -3.21 4.05 0.49
N LEU A 36 -4.42 4.18 -0.04
CA LEU A 36 -4.66 4.21 -1.49
C LEU A 36 -3.99 5.44 -2.14
N LEU A 37 -4.10 6.61 -1.51
CA LEU A 37 -3.44 7.83 -1.97
C LEU A 37 -1.91 7.70 -1.95
N ALA A 38 -1.34 7.04 -0.93
CA ALA A 38 0.08 6.73 -0.89
C ALA A 38 0.51 5.87 -2.09
N GLY A 39 -0.28 4.85 -2.44
CA GLY A 39 -0.05 4.02 -3.61
C GLY A 39 -0.06 4.80 -4.92
N VAL A 40 -1.05 5.68 -5.10
CA VAL A 40 -1.13 6.57 -6.29
C VAL A 40 0.06 7.52 -6.35
N ALA A 41 0.45 8.11 -5.22
CA ALA A 41 1.58 9.03 -5.16
C ALA A 41 2.92 8.33 -5.46
N LEU A 42 3.16 7.15 -4.89
CA LEU A 42 4.39 6.39 -5.08
C LEU A 42 4.50 5.68 -6.44
N GLY A 43 3.36 5.37 -7.04
CA GLY A 43 3.28 4.61 -8.29
C GLY A 43 3.90 5.33 -9.48
N GLY A 44 4.01 4.58 -10.58
CA GLY A 44 4.60 5.05 -11.84
C GLY A 44 3.96 6.30 -12.45
N SER A 45 2.74 6.65 -12.04
CA SER A 45 1.98 7.77 -12.58
C SER A 45 2.31 9.14 -11.97
N VAL A 46 2.88 9.18 -10.76
CA VAL A 46 3.14 10.46 -10.05
C VAL A 46 4.62 10.62 -9.72
N LEU A 47 5.13 9.91 -8.69
CA LEU A 47 6.54 10.03 -8.28
C LEU A 47 7.45 9.01 -8.96
N ASN A 48 6.88 7.93 -9.53
CA ASN A 48 7.62 6.84 -10.17
C ASN A 48 8.74 6.24 -9.29
N LEU A 49 8.52 6.24 -7.97
CA LEU A 49 9.46 5.71 -6.98
C LEU A 49 9.36 4.19 -6.86
N VAL A 50 8.16 3.64 -7.13
CA VAL A 50 7.88 2.21 -7.07
C VAL A 50 7.28 1.77 -8.40
N GLN A 51 7.94 0.82 -9.05
CA GLN A 51 7.42 0.17 -10.26
C GLN A 51 6.58 -1.04 -9.90
N ALA A 52 5.42 -1.19 -10.55
CA ALA A 52 4.58 -2.36 -10.40
C ALA A 52 5.28 -3.59 -10.99
N THR A 53 5.61 -4.55 -10.14
CA THR A 53 6.14 -5.86 -10.52
C THR A 53 5.10 -6.94 -10.28
N ASP A 54 5.21 -8.08 -10.95
CA ASP A 54 4.27 -9.19 -10.75
C ASP A 54 4.27 -9.69 -9.29
N THR A 55 5.42 -9.64 -8.62
CA THR A 55 5.53 -9.96 -7.19
C THR A 55 4.76 -8.98 -6.30
N LEU A 56 4.85 -7.67 -6.56
CA LEU A 56 4.10 -6.67 -5.81
C LEU A 56 2.60 -6.75 -6.07
N LYS A 57 2.19 -7.08 -7.30
CA LYS A 57 0.77 -7.35 -7.63
C LYS A 57 0.25 -8.55 -6.87
N LEU A 58 0.98 -9.66 -6.88
CA LEU A 58 0.61 -10.88 -6.14
C LEU A 58 0.53 -10.62 -4.63
N LEU A 59 1.44 -9.84 -4.06
CA LEU A 59 1.35 -9.41 -2.66
C LEU A 59 0.10 -8.57 -2.39
N GLY A 60 -0.26 -7.66 -3.29
CA GLY A 60 -1.50 -6.88 -3.20
C GLY A 60 -2.75 -7.77 -3.23
N GLU A 61 -2.78 -8.75 -4.13
CA GLU A 61 -3.87 -9.73 -4.22
C GLU A 61 -4.00 -10.55 -2.93
N VAL A 62 -2.88 -11.03 -2.38
CA VAL A 62 -2.88 -11.72 -1.08
C VAL A 62 -3.38 -10.80 0.03
N GLY A 63 -2.94 -9.54 0.07
CA GLY A 63 -3.41 -8.55 1.03
C GLY A 63 -4.92 -8.33 0.97
N ILE A 64 -5.50 -8.23 -0.24
CA ILE A 64 -6.94 -8.09 -0.45
C ILE A 64 -7.68 -9.33 0.04
N ILE A 65 -7.17 -10.54 -0.25
CA ILE A 65 -7.77 -11.79 0.24
C ILE A 65 -7.81 -11.81 1.77
N LEU A 66 -6.71 -11.43 2.42
CA LEU A 66 -6.64 -11.35 3.89
C LEU A 66 -7.62 -10.33 4.45
N LEU A 67 -7.73 -9.15 3.84
CA LEU A 67 -8.69 -8.10 4.23
C LEU A 67 -10.14 -8.59 4.12
N LEU A 68 -10.52 -9.19 2.98
CA LEU A 68 -11.86 -9.71 2.77
C LEU A 68 -12.19 -10.85 3.74
N PHE A 69 -11.19 -11.67 4.06
CA PHE A 69 -11.33 -12.73 5.06
C PHE A 69 -11.56 -12.17 6.47
N GLU A 70 -10.79 -11.14 6.87
CA GLU A 70 -10.96 -10.44 8.14
C GLU A 70 -12.38 -9.85 8.27
N ILE A 71 -12.86 -9.15 7.23
CA ILE A 71 -14.24 -8.62 7.18
C ILE A 71 -15.28 -9.74 7.36
N GLY A 72 -15.04 -10.91 6.76
CA GLY A 72 -15.91 -12.07 6.91
C GLY A 72 -15.90 -12.68 8.31
N LEU A 73 -14.83 -12.52 9.09
CA LEU A 73 -14.72 -13.02 10.47
C LEU A 73 -15.33 -12.08 11.52
N GLU A 74 -15.39 -10.77 11.23
CA GLU A 74 -16.03 -9.77 12.10
C GLU A 74 -17.56 -9.71 11.97
N SER A 75 -18.15 -10.60 11.16
CA SER A 75 -19.60 -10.75 10.93
C SER A 75 -20.26 -11.68 11.94
#